data_AF-A0A2T7DKS8-F1
#
_entry.id   AF-A0A2T7DKS8-F1
#
_cell.length_a   1.000
_cell.length_b   1.000
_cell.length_c   1.000
_cell.angle_alpha   90.00
_cell.angle_beta   90.00
_cell.angle_gamma   90.00
#
_symmetry.space_group_name_H-M   'P 1'
#
loop_
_entity.id
_entity.type
_entity.pdbx_description
1 polymer ?
#
loop_
_entity_poly.entity_id
_entity_poly.type
_entity_poly.pdbx_seq_one_letter_code
_entity_poly.pdbx_strand_id
1 'polypeptide(L)'
;MVLAFVPLPPGKALRYREAAGVLDRYRVVGLRAGKLRFVDMYRNRDRRGAVQVSVWTLADSDAIEWALEHEASFPDIWADRSCKAAGLHMKIPVLALLHPKDPAIIYFFLEEHLFSVDLRARSIVECEVYELVAPARDLVATRFVHAWELPHALSSSSAWSLRHSLPSLPRRDHVHAHSP
;
A
#
# COMPACT_ATOMS: atom_id res chain seq x y z
N MET A 1 26.54 16.57 5.35
CA MET A 1 25.55 15.47 5.35
C MET A 1 26.10 14.37 6.22
N VAL A 2 25.44 14.03 7.33
CA VAL A 2 25.85 12.93 8.22
C VAL A 2 24.91 11.76 7.95
N LEU A 3 25.47 10.59 7.67
CA LEU A 3 24.71 9.34 7.57
C LEU A 3 24.58 8.77 9.00
N ALA A 4 23.35 8.60 9.47
CA ALA A 4 23.06 8.01 10.77
C ALA A 4 22.38 6.65 10.61
N PHE A 5 22.73 5.71 11.47
CA PHE A 5 22.05 4.42 11.59
C PHE A 5 20.99 4.52 12.69
N VAL A 6 19.74 4.17 12.34
CA VAL A 6 18.63 4.11 13.29
C VAL A 6 18.25 2.64 13.49
N PRO A 7 18.32 2.09 14.71
CA PRO A 7 17.89 0.72 14.97
C PRO A 7 16.39 0.58 14.69
N LEU A 8 15.94 -0.60 14.28
CA LEU A 8 14.50 -0.89 14.14
C LEU A 8 13.78 -0.88 15.50
N PRO A 9 12.44 -0.73 15.53
CA PRO A 9 11.70 -0.81 16.79
C PRO A 9 11.98 -2.10 17.57
N PRO A 10 11.83 -2.09 18.90
CA PRO A 10 12.11 -3.24 19.76
C PRO A 10 11.45 -4.54 19.24
N GLY A 11 12.23 -5.62 19.16
CA GLY A 11 11.75 -6.94 18.71
C GLY A 11 11.52 -7.09 17.20
N LYS A 12 11.67 -6.02 16.41
CA LYS A 12 11.43 -6.05 14.96
C LYS A 12 12.65 -6.45 14.12
N ALA A 13 13.84 -6.45 14.69
CA ALA A 13 15.08 -6.87 14.03
C ALA A 13 15.06 -8.36 13.65
N LEU A 14 15.31 -8.67 12.37
CA LEU A 14 15.27 -10.03 11.84
C LEU A 14 16.61 -10.75 11.95
N ARG A 15 16.57 -12.09 12.01
CA ARG A 15 17.76 -12.92 11.87
C ARG A 15 18.23 -12.93 10.41
N TYR A 16 19.48 -13.34 10.19
CA TYR A 16 20.03 -13.47 8.85
C TYR A 16 19.16 -14.39 7.96
N ARG A 17 18.89 -13.94 6.72
CA ARG A 17 18.00 -14.57 5.72
C ARG A 17 16.53 -14.76 6.11
N GLU A 18 16.13 -14.33 7.30
CA GLU A 18 14.72 -14.28 7.65
C GLU A 18 14.00 -13.25 6.77
N ALA A 19 12.87 -13.65 6.18
CA ALA A 19 12.07 -12.83 5.25
C ALA A 19 12.75 -12.43 3.92
N ALA A 20 13.83 -13.10 3.50
CA ALA A 20 14.52 -12.77 2.26
C ALA A 20 13.54 -12.75 1.06
N GLY A 21 13.51 -11.64 0.33
CA GLY A 21 12.68 -11.46 -0.88
C GLY A 21 11.21 -11.10 -0.65
N VAL A 22 10.76 -10.93 0.61
CA VAL A 22 9.34 -10.59 0.91
C VAL A 22 9.17 -9.42 1.87
N LEU A 23 10.27 -8.80 2.34
CA LEU A 23 10.21 -7.72 3.33
C LEU A 23 9.38 -6.54 2.88
N ASP A 24 9.56 -6.12 1.64
CA ASP A 24 8.86 -4.99 1.05
C ASP A 24 7.36 -5.23 0.82
N ARG A 25 6.91 -6.49 0.95
CA ARG A 25 5.48 -6.83 0.98
C ARG A 25 4.85 -6.58 2.35
N TYR A 26 5.65 -6.63 3.41
CA TYR A 26 5.16 -6.75 4.79
C TYR A 26 5.76 -5.74 5.76
N ARG A 27 6.73 -4.95 5.28
CA ARG A 27 7.37 -3.87 6.01
C ARG A 27 7.62 -2.68 5.10
N VAL A 28 7.49 -1.49 5.67
CA VAL A 28 7.87 -0.25 4.99
C VAL A 28 8.41 0.75 5.98
N VAL A 29 9.42 1.50 5.54
CA VAL A 29 9.94 2.67 6.24
C VAL A 29 9.62 3.89 5.39
N GLY A 30 9.04 4.92 5.99
CA GLY A 30 8.73 6.15 5.28
C GLY A 30 8.92 7.38 6.16
N LEU A 31 9.39 8.47 5.55
CA LEU A 31 9.45 9.77 6.18
C LEU A 31 8.16 10.54 5.84
N ARG A 32 7.45 11.03 6.87
CA ARG A 32 6.22 11.82 6.70
C ARG A 32 6.15 12.91 7.77
N ALA A 33 5.94 14.15 7.35
CA ALA A 33 5.89 15.33 8.24
C ALA A 33 7.09 15.41 9.23
N GLY A 34 8.30 15.14 8.74
CA GLY A 34 9.52 15.15 9.54
C GLY A 34 9.72 13.94 10.47
N LYS A 35 8.75 13.02 10.54
CA LYS A 35 8.82 11.83 11.41
C LYS A 35 9.07 10.58 10.59
N LEU A 36 9.99 9.74 11.04
CA LEU A 36 10.23 8.44 10.44
C LEU A 36 9.18 7.47 10.96
N ARG A 37 8.63 6.65 10.07
CA ARG A 37 7.61 5.65 10.40
C ARG A 37 8.02 4.30 9.89
N PHE A 38 7.79 3.29 10.72
CA PHE A 38 8.03 1.89 10.42
C PHE A 38 6.72 1.13 10.56
N VAL A 39 6.28 0.49 9.49
CA VAL A 39 5.10 -0.37 9.51
C VAL A 39 5.55 -1.81 9.35
N ASP A 40 5.01 -2.70 10.16
CA ASP A 40 5.33 -4.12 10.15
C ASP A 40 4.11 -5.00 10.38
N MET A 41 3.95 -5.97 9.48
CA MET A 41 3.06 -7.11 9.62
C MET A 41 3.80 -8.46 9.59
N TYR A 42 5.10 -8.48 9.24
CA TYR A 42 5.84 -9.74 9.05
C TYR A 42 6.00 -10.53 10.36
N ARG A 43 6.35 -9.83 11.45
CA ARG A 43 6.50 -10.43 12.78
C ARG A 43 5.31 -10.19 13.71
N ASN A 44 4.29 -9.48 13.24
CA ASN A 44 3.16 -9.11 14.08
C ASN A 44 2.11 -10.21 14.07
N ARG A 45 2.42 -11.31 14.77
CA ARG A 45 1.45 -12.34 15.08
C ARG A 45 1.11 -12.27 16.55
N ASP A 46 -0.18 -12.32 16.88
CA ASP A 46 -0.58 -12.54 18.26
C ASP A 46 -0.11 -13.94 18.72
N ARG A 47 -0.09 -14.19 20.03
CA ARG A 47 0.29 -15.51 20.59
C ARG A 47 -0.65 -16.64 20.15
N ARG A 48 -1.80 -16.32 19.55
CA ARG A 48 -2.83 -17.24 19.05
C ARG A 48 -2.79 -17.39 17.52
N GLY A 49 -1.85 -16.75 16.81
CA GLY A 49 -1.60 -16.84 15.37
C GLY A 49 -2.18 -15.74 14.47
N ALA A 50 -2.96 -14.77 14.98
CA ALA A 50 -3.57 -13.72 14.17
C ALA A 50 -2.55 -12.70 13.67
N VAL A 51 -2.59 -12.38 12.38
CA VAL A 51 -1.73 -11.34 11.79
C VAL A 51 -2.26 -9.96 12.18
N GLN A 52 -1.33 -9.09 12.55
CA GLN A 52 -1.57 -7.70 12.91
C GLN A 52 -0.75 -6.78 12.01
N VAL A 53 -1.12 -5.50 11.98
CA VAL A 53 -0.33 -4.41 11.43
C VAL A 53 0.00 -3.46 12.57
N SER A 54 1.27 -3.10 12.70
CA SER A 54 1.75 -2.13 13.68
C SER A 54 2.42 -0.96 12.99
N VAL A 55 2.15 0.26 13.46
CA VAL A 55 2.77 1.51 13.01
C VAL A 55 3.58 2.09 14.16
N TRP A 56 4.88 2.21 13.92
CA TRP A 56 5.84 2.77 14.85
C TRP A 56 6.32 4.10 14.32
N THR A 57 6.50 5.07 15.21
CA THR A 57 6.92 6.43 14.86
C THR A 57 8.16 6.80 15.67
N LEU A 58 9.14 7.36 14.96
CA LEU A 58 10.29 8.04 15.53
C LEU A 58 10.09 9.54 15.32
N ALA A 59 9.86 10.26 16.42
CA ALA A 59 9.36 11.64 16.38
C ALA A 59 10.44 12.69 16.08
N ASP A 60 11.70 12.40 16.39
CA ASP A 60 12.84 13.31 16.28
C ASP A 60 13.97 12.62 15.51
N SER A 61 14.75 13.39 14.74
CA SER A 61 15.96 12.92 14.08
C SER A 61 17.06 12.52 15.06
N ASP A 62 17.07 13.09 16.26
CA ASP A 62 18.02 12.74 17.32
C ASP A 62 17.48 11.65 18.26
N ALA A 63 16.19 11.31 18.13
CA ALA A 63 15.61 10.21 18.87
C ALA A 63 16.07 8.87 18.29
N ILE A 64 16.33 7.93 19.19
CA ILE A 64 16.58 6.51 18.87
C ILE A 64 15.41 5.62 19.31
N GLU A 65 14.42 6.18 20.00
CA GLU A 65 13.31 5.45 20.61
C GLU A 65 12.06 5.52 19.74
N TRP A 66 11.65 4.35 19.24
CA TRP A 66 10.40 4.18 18.52
C TRP A 66 9.22 4.09 19.48
N ALA A 67 8.16 4.85 19.21
CA ALA A 67 6.88 4.73 19.88
C ALA A 67 5.90 3.92 19.00
N LEU A 68 5.19 2.95 19.59
CA LEU A 68 4.05 2.31 18.93
C LEU A 68 2.89 3.31 18.90
N GLU A 69 2.46 3.71 17.71
CA GLU A 69 1.40 4.71 17.53
C GLU A 69 0.05 4.05 17.25
N HIS A 70 0.04 3.03 16.37
CA HIS A 70 -1.18 2.31 16.00
C HIS A 70 -0.93 0.81 15.87
N GLU A 71 -1.93 0.01 16.22
CA GLU A 71 -1.94 -1.43 15.98
C GLU A 71 -3.38 -1.92 15.76
N ALA A 72 -3.57 -2.81 14.80
CA ALA A 72 -4.84 -3.49 14.57
C ALA A 72 -4.58 -4.94 14.12
N SER A 73 -5.52 -5.84 14.45
CA SER A 73 -5.51 -7.21 13.95
C SER A 73 -6.34 -7.32 12.67
N PHE A 74 -5.91 -8.13 11.72
CA PHE A 74 -6.69 -8.40 10.52
C PHE A 74 -8.06 -9.04 10.83
N PRO A 75 -8.20 -9.97 11.79
CA PRO A 75 -9.52 -10.45 12.21
C PRO A 75 -10.47 -9.33 12.64
N ASP A 76 -10.01 -8.35 13.42
CA ASP A 76 -10.85 -7.22 13.82
C ASP A 76 -11.24 -6.35 12.62
N ILE A 77 -10.29 -6.11 11.70
CA ILE A 77 -10.55 -5.36 10.46
C ILE A 77 -11.61 -6.08 9.62
N TRP A 78 -11.44 -7.39 9.39
CA TRP A 78 -12.35 -8.20 8.58
C TRP A 78 -13.73 -8.42 9.22
N ALA A 79 -13.84 -8.26 10.54
CA ALA A 79 -15.12 -8.29 11.23
C ALA A 79 -15.96 -7.03 10.98
N ASP A 80 -15.35 -5.92 10.56
CA ASP A 80 -16.07 -4.69 10.26
C ASP A 80 -16.97 -4.82 9.02
N ARG A 81 -18.10 -4.12 9.06
CA ARG A 81 -19.11 -4.16 7.98
C ARG A 81 -18.60 -3.57 6.66
N SER A 82 -17.61 -2.67 6.69
CA SER A 82 -17.00 -2.09 5.49
C SER A 82 -16.36 -3.15 4.59
N CYS A 83 -15.85 -4.24 5.15
CA CYS A 83 -15.22 -5.33 4.42
C CYS A 83 -16.21 -6.06 3.50
N LYS A 84 -17.42 -6.34 4.01
CA LYS A 84 -18.50 -6.93 3.21
C LYS A 84 -18.97 -5.98 2.12
N ALA A 85 -19.07 -4.68 2.43
CA ALA A 85 -19.45 -3.67 1.46
C ALA A 85 -18.42 -3.51 0.34
N ALA A 86 -17.13 -3.67 0.66
CA ALA A 86 -16.02 -3.62 -0.28
C ALA A 86 -15.81 -4.92 -1.07
N GLY A 87 -16.56 -6.00 -0.77
CA GLY A 87 -16.41 -7.29 -1.45
C GLY A 87 -15.08 -8.00 -1.18
N LEU A 88 -14.34 -7.62 -0.13
CA LEU A 88 -13.04 -8.19 0.17
C LEU A 88 -13.16 -9.52 0.93
N HIS A 89 -12.24 -10.45 0.62
CA HIS A 89 -12.16 -11.76 1.26
C HIS A 89 -11.09 -11.79 2.36
N MET A 90 -11.25 -12.70 3.32
CA MET A 90 -10.32 -12.86 4.44
C MET A 90 -8.98 -13.50 3.99
N LYS A 91 -8.07 -12.66 3.49
CA LYS A 91 -6.69 -13.02 3.10
C LYS A 91 -5.70 -12.03 3.71
N ILE A 92 -4.43 -12.42 3.84
CA ILE A 92 -3.37 -11.51 4.29
C ILE A 92 -3.04 -10.59 3.12
N PRO A 93 -3.22 -9.27 3.25
CA PRO A 93 -2.91 -8.35 2.18
C PRO A 93 -1.42 -8.00 2.17
N VAL A 94 -0.97 -7.33 1.11
CA VAL A 94 0.38 -6.81 0.97
C VAL A 94 0.38 -5.31 1.24
N LEU A 95 1.38 -4.77 1.94
CA LEU A 95 1.50 -3.32 2.13
C LEU A 95 1.68 -2.61 0.79
N ALA A 96 0.97 -1.51 0.61
CA ALA A 96 1.06 -0.67 -0.58
C ALA A 96 1.78 0.66 -0.28
N LEU A 97 1.21 1.51 0.58
CA LEU A 97 1.79 2.81 0.92
C LEU A 97 1.29 3.33 2.27
N LEU A 98 2.06 4.25 2.83
CA LEU A 98 1.67 5.05 3.99
C LEU A 98 0.91 6.28 3.51
N HIS A 99 -0.27 6.55 4.10
CA HIS A 99 -1.02 7.76 3.79
C HIS A 99 -0.12 9.00 4.03
N PRO A 100 -0.14 10.00 3.12
CA PRO A 100 0.81 11.09 3.16
C PRO A 100 0.65 12.00 4.38
N LYS A 101 -0.56 12.04 4.99
CA LYS A 101 -0.91 12.95 6.10
C LYS A 101 -1.29 12.27 7.42
N ASP A 102 -1.90 11.09 7.37
CA ASP A 102 -2.53 10.45 8.53
C ASP A 102 -1.87 9.10 8.79
N PRO A 103 -1.11 8.95 9.89
CA PRO A 103 -0.39 7.71 10.18
C PRO A 103 -1.28 6.52 10.50
N ALA A 104 -2.56 6.72 10.81
CA ALA A 104 -3.49 5.63 11.04
C ALA A 104 -4.05 5.04 9.76
N ILE A 105 -3.90 5.71 8.62
CA ILE A 105 -4.41 5.23 7.35
C ILE A 105 -3.27 4.53 6.60
N ILE A 106 -3.41 3.22 6.42
CA ILE A 106 -2.45 2.39 5.71
C ILE A 106 -3.14 1.76 4.51
N TYR A 107 -2.47 1.79 3.35
CA TYR A 107 -2.99 1.16 2.15
C TYR A 107 -2.36 -0.21 1.92
N PHE A 108 -3.17 -1.06 1.30
CA PHE A 108 -2.87 -2.45 1.07
C PHE A 108 -3.31 -2.88 -0.32
N PHE A 109 -2.52 -3.77 -0.92
CA PHE A 109 -2.94 -4.57 -2.05
C PHE A 109 -3.60 -5.86 -1.56
N LEU A 110 -4.76 -6.17 -2.12
CA LEU A 110 -5.35 -7.49 -2.03
C LEU A 110 -5.95 -7.85 -3.38
N GLU A 111 -5.31 -8.80 -4.06
CA GLU A 111 -5.68 -9.21 -5.41
C GLU A 111 -5.65 -8.01 -6.36
N GLU A 112 -6.81 -7.56 -6.85
CA GLU A 112 -6.97 -6.41 -7.73
C GLU A 112 -7.43 -5.13 -7.03
N HIS A 113 -7.55 -5.19 -5.70
CA HIS A 113 -7.99 -4.06 -4.90
C HIS A 113 -6.81 -3.36 -4.24
N LEU A 114 -6.80 -2.04 -4.35
CA LEU A 114 -6.04 -1.14 -3.50
C LEU A 114 -7.03 -0.54 -2.51
N PHE A 115 -6.85 -0.83 -1.24
CA PHE A 115 -7.75 -0.36 -0.19
C PHE A 115 -6.97 0.22 0.98
N SER A 116 -7.58 1.16 1.69
CA SER A 116 -7.02 1.76 2.89
C SER A 116 -7.79 1.33 4.12
N VAL A 117 -7.07 1.16 5.22
CA VAL A 117 -7.64 0.85 6.53
C VAL A 117 -7.27 1.98 7.49
N ASP A 118 -8.26 2.50 8.20
CA ASP A 118 -8.04 3.28 9.41
C ASP A 118 -7.79 2.30 10.57
N LEU A 119 -6.57 2.28 11.09
CA LEU A 119 -6.18 1.37 12.17
C LEU A 119 -6.82 1.73 13.52
N ARG A 120 -7.30 2.97 13.71
CA ARG A 120 -8.02 3.39 14.92
C ARG A 120 -9.43 2.80 14.92
N ALA A 121 -10.12 2.96 13.79
CA ALA A 121 -11.49 2.48 13.59
C ALA A 121 -11.56 0.98 13.23
N ARG A 122 -10.44 0.42 12.76
CA ARG A 122 -10.32 -0.96 12.25
C ARG A 122 -11.29 -1.22 11.10
N SER A 123 -11.42 -0.24 10.22
CA SER A 123 -12.39 -0.24 9.11
C SER A 123 -11.73 0.19 7.81
N ILE A 124 -12.28 -0.27 6.70
CA ILE A 124 -11.89 0.19 5.37
C ILE A 124 -12.42 1.62 5.17
N VAL A 125 -11.55 2.51 4.68
CA VAL A 125 -11.90 3.90 4.35
C VAL A 125 -12.15 4.05 2.86
N GLU A 126 -11.25 3.52 2.03
CA GLU A 126 -11.32 3.54 0.57
C GLU A 126 -11.00 2.15 0.01
N CYS A 127 -11.62 1.78 -1.10
CA CYS A 127 -11.34 0.53 -1.82
C CYS A 127 -11.61 0.73 -3.30
N GLU A 128 -10.58 0.55 -4.13
CA GLU A 128 -10.67 0.72 -5.57
C GLU A 128 -9.99 -0.44 -6.29
N VAL A 129 -10.48 -0.79 -7.47
CA VAL A 129 -9.78 -1.72 -8.36
C VAL A 129 -8.64 -0.98 -9.04
N TYR A 130 -7.41 -1.48 -8.92
CA TYR A 130 -6.25 -0.86 -9.56
C TYR A 130 -5.87 -1.59 -10.86
N GLU A 131 -5.52 -0.79 -11.87
CA GLU A 131 -4.95 -1.28 -13.11
C GLU A 131 -3.42 -1.12 -13.07
N LEU A 132 -2.69 -2.23 -13.12
CA LEU A 132 -1.24 -2.23 -13.20
C LEU A 132 -0.81 -2.76 -14.57
N VAL A 133 -0.03 -1.97 -15.30
CA VAL A 133 0.58 -2.41 -16.57
C VAL A 133 1.76 -3.35 -16.30
N ALA A 134 2.55 -3.05 -15.26
CA ALA A 134 3.66 -3.86 -14.75
C ALA A 134 4.04 -3.37 -13.33
N PRO A 135 4.65 -4.21 -12.46
CA PRO A 135 4.92 -5.65 -12.61
C PRO A 135 3.66 -6.52 -12.53
N ALA A 136 3.79 -7.84 -12.62
CA ALA A 136 2.65 -8.74 -12.39
C ALA A 136 2.04 -8.52 -10.98
N ARG A 137 0.72 -8.71 -10.84
CA ARG A 137 -0.04 -8.41 -9.61
C ARG A 137 0.47 -9.18 -8.38
N ASP A 138 1.03 -10.38 -8.57
CA ASP A 138 1.62 -11.20 -7.51
C ASP A 138 2.99 -10.68 -7.02
N LEU A 139 3.56 -9.69 -7.71
CA LEU A 139 4.83 -9.04 -7.39
C LEU A 139 4.65 -7.66 -6.77
N VAL A 140 3.43 -7.14 -6.65
CA VAL A 140 3.19 -5.81 -6.05
C VAL A 140 3.68 -5.76 -4.61
N ALA A 141 4.26 -4.63 -4.26
CA ALA A 141 4.86 -4.36 -2.96
C ALA A 141 5.11 -2.86 -2.82
N THR A 142 5.44 -2.42 -1.61
CA THR A 142 5.67 -1.00 -1.30
C THR A 142 6.77 -0.34 -2.14
N ARG A 143 7.70 -1.13 -2.68
CA ARG A 143 8.78 -0.62 -3.56
C ARG A 143 8.30 -0.09 -4.92
N PHE A 144 7.07 -0.40 -5.33
CA PHE A 144 6.55 -0.04 -6.67
C PHE A 144 5.56 1.12 -6.66
N VAL A 145 5.13 1.58 -5.48
CA VAL A 145 4.09 2.60 -5.38
C VAL A 145 4.50 3.71 -4.42
N HIS A 146 4.24 4.95 -4.84
CA HIS A 146 4.50 6.14 -4.04
C HIS A 146 3.25 7.00 -3.95
N ALA A 147 2.96 7.48 -2.73
CA ALA A 147 1.98 8.54 -2.54
C ALA A 147 2.49 9.83 -3.16
N TRP A 148 1.68 10.49 -3.98
CA TRP A 148 1.97 11.81 -4.51
C TRP A 148 0.79 12.74 -4.27
N GLU A 149 1.00 13.76 -3.44
CA GLU A 149 0.04 14.86 -3.32
C GLU A 149 0.15 15.72 -4.56
N LEU A 150 -0.91 15.71 -5.38
CA LEU A 150 -0.93 16.48 -6.63
C LEU A 150 -0.83 17.99 -6.29
N PRO A 151 0.23 18.69 -6.76
CA PRO A 151 0.34 20.13 -6.58
C PRO A 151 -0.90 20.84 -7.09
N HIS A 152 -1.34 21.89 -6.39
CA HIS A 152 -2.54 22.65 -6.74
C HIS A 152 -2.56 23.11 -8.22
N ALA A 153 -1.40 23.50 -8.76
CA ALA A 153 -1.25 23.90 -10.16
C ALA A 153 -1.58 22.80 -11.19
N LEU A 154 -1.45 21.53 -10.81
CA LEU A 154 -1.81 20.38 -11.64
C LEU A 154 -3.26 19.92 -11.40
N SER A 155 -3.82 20.23 -10.23
CA SER A 155 -5.21 19.92 -9.88
C SER A 155 -6.23 20.80 -10.60
N SER A 156 -5.85 22.00 -11.04
CA SER A 156 -6.77 22.96 -11.69
C SER A 156 -6.96 22.73 -13.19
N SER A 157 -6.18 21.83 -13.81
CA SER A 157 -6.37 21.46 -15.21
C SER A 157 -7.39 20.33 -15.31
N SER A 158 -8.64 20.67 -15.66
CA SER A 158 -9.70 19.73 -16.03
C SER A 158 -9.41 18.99 -17.35
N ALA A 159 -8.25 18.33 -17.44
CA ALA A 159 -7.82 17.59 -18.63
C ALA A 159 -8.27 16.13 -18.63
N TRP A 160 -8.94 15.65 -17.57
CA TRP A 160 -9.36 14.25 -17.48
C TRP A 160 -10.61 13.92 -18.32
N SER A 161 -11.35 14.91 -18.79
CA SER A 161 -12.57 14.71 -19.61
C SER A 161 -12.31 14.29 -21.06
N LEU A 162 -11.06 14.18 -21.53
CA LEU A 162 -10.76 13.89 -22.94
C LEU A 162 -10.30 12.44 -23.22
N ARG A 163 -10.28 11.53 -22.23
CA ARG A 163 -9.90 10.11 -22.48
C ARG A 163 -11.03 9.21 -23.02
N HIS A 164 -12.20 9.73 -23.36
CA HIS A 164 -13.27 8.97 -23.99
C HIS A 164 -13.49 9.28 -25.48
N SER A 165 -12.54 9.93 -26.16
CA SER A 165 -12.67 10.21 -27.60
C SER A 165 -11.38 9.88 -28.35
N LEU A 166 -11.06 8.59 -28.45
CA LEU A 166 -10.20 8.11 -29.54
C LEU A 166 -11.07 7.95 -30.80
N PRO A 167 -10.68 8.51 -31.96
CA PRO A 167 -11.34 8.18 -33.21
C PRO A 167 -11.03 6.71 -33.56
N SER A 168 -12.05 5.96 -33.93
CA SER A 168 -11.93 4.61 -34.47
C SER A 168 -11.01 4.63 -35.70
N LEU A 169 -9.94 3.82 -35.65
CA LEU A 169 -9.10 3.54 -36.82
C LEU A 169 -9.97 2.87 -37.91
N PRO A 170 -9.83 3.26 -39.19
CA PRO A 170 -10.59 2.62 -40.25
C PRO A 170 -10.14 1.18 -40.45
N ARG A 171 -11.13 0.27 -40.60
CA ARG A 171 -10.92 -1.12 -40.99
C ARG A 171 -10.14 -1.16 -42.30
N ARG A 172 -9.04 -1.90 -42.33
CA ARG A 172 -8.44 -2.35 -43.61
C ARG A 172 -9.33 -3.47 -44.14
N ASP A 173 -10.06 -3.18 -45.20
CA ASP A 173 -10.75 -4.18 -45.99
C ASP A 173 -9.70 -5.07 -46.67
N HIS A 174 -9.72 -6.36 -46.37
CA HIS A 174 -9.01 -7.37 -47.14
C HIS A 174 -9.75 -7.55 -48.47
N VAL A 175 -9.14 -7.05 -49.54
CA VAL A 175 -9.55 -7.33 -50.92
C VAL A 175 -9.37 -8.83 -51.17
N HIS A 176 -10.47 -9.51 -51.43
CA HIS A 176 -10.49 -10.83 -52.06
C HIS A 176 -9.89 -10.71 -53.48
N ALA A 177 -8.79 -11.41 -53.72
CA ALA A 177 -8.37 -11.76 -55.08
C ALA A 177 -8.75 -13.22 -55.34
N HIS A 178 -9.75 -13.41 -56.19
CA HIS A 178 -10.04 -14.69 -56.85
C HIS A 178 -9.01 -14.96 -57.95
N SER A 179 -8.72 -16.25 -58.14
CA SER A 179 -7.83 -16.89 -59.12
C SER A 179 -8.12 -16.54 -60.59
N PRO A 180 -7.23 -16.98 -61.49
CA PRO A 180 -7.49 -18.24 -62.20
C PRO A 180 -6.51 -19.36 -61.85
#